data_AF-A0AA36NKT5-F1
#
_entry.id   AF-A0AA36NKT5-F1
#
_cell.length_a   1.000
_cell.length_b   1.000
_cell.length_c   1.000
_cell.angle_alpha   90.00
_cell.angle_beta   90.00
_cell.angle_gamma   90.00
#
_symmetry.space_group_name_H-M   'P 1'
#
loop_
_entity.id
_entity.type
_entity.pdbx_description
1 polymer ?
#
loop_
_entity_poly.entity_id
_entity_poly.type
_entity_poly.pdbx_seq_one_letter_code
_entity_poly.pdbx_strand_id
1 'polypeptide(L)'
;MAAAFAERLLQAFQEAGLERETCHFDEASGQMVISGNVTRVVPVATLFSQYARADEAAKGKLLDAALKAFVEGDADVPETADERLLPQLWSKQRIAARQLTLPPGFELPHCGLHGEMPAGDLGVVLVCDYKSDSLSIETPVLSSDLSRWSLSFTAATQKALENLRSRTKRGPSANSRWEHHPTGCGESCWKDGFDAVRVALFPKLVAARKRPDGVAEQGGHVVAFATSSCVLASVSKNALGLCFMGDTLNLQMAQDPKLSATPMRLLKMKDSRASSERHPLESSASEGMVWRWMPYTPGGPPLHSPGEFSVPIDQGEVDAILEAAEKGRPVPVFTQNVAKKAASSDGFAKKKEEGNALFKAGDFVKAVAAYDSALAEPAPDGEAAVAHSNAAQALLKLADAEAGDRRKACAAEALRRAREAIQLDPTNIKALARCAAACDLLGEAEAAAEFRQHQQGCEAACEATRAARRAEVERQQRAQEEQKQRLAAAREEEERLEALMRRERALEQQRREVEETQANEATATRLSAMLGMGSLAGVGKA
;
A
#
# COMPACT_ATOMS: atom_id res chain seq x y z
N MET A 1 20.23 -35.26 -3.67
CA MET A 1 21.31 -34.31 -3.34
C MET A 1 21.15 -33.70 -1.95
N ALA A 2 19.97 -33.20 -1.58
CA ALA A 2 19.72 -32.72 -0.20
C ALA A 2 19.94 -33.81 0.87
N ALA A 3 19.49 -35.05 0.65
CA ALA A 3 19.74 -36.17 1.56
C ALA A 3 21.24 -36.48 1.78
N ALA A 4 22.06 -36.40 0.73
CA ALA A 4 23.51 -36.61 0.85
C ALA A 4 24.19 -35.49 1.66
N PHE A 5 23.69 -34.26 1.55
CA PHE A 5 24.14 -33.16 2.40
C PHE A 5 23.67 -33.33 3.84
N ALA A 6 22.43 -33.78 4.06
CA ALA A 6 21.90 -34.10 5.39
C ALA A 6 22.77 -35.15 6.09
N GLU A 7 23.17 -36.22 5.40
CA GLU A 7 24.09 -37.24 5.93
C GLU A 7 25.47 -36.65 6.26
N ARG A 8 26.00 -35.75 5.41
CA ARG A 8 27.29 -35.09 5.69
C ARG A 8 27.20 -34.14 6.89
N LEU A 9 26.09 -33.45 7.06
CA LEU A 9 25.82 -32.60 8.22
C LEU A 9 25.69 -33.44 9.49
N LEU A 10 24.97 -34.56 9.41
CA LEU A 10 24.85 -35.52 10.50
C LEU A 10 26.20 -36.09 10.92
N GLN A 11 27.05 -36.46 9.96
CA GLN A 11 28.42 -36.93 10.23
C GLN A 11 29.24 -35.87 10.96
N ALA A 12 29.19 -34.61 10.51
CA ALA A 12 29.89 -33.52 11.18
C ALA A 12 29.41 -33.32 12.62
N PHE A 13 28.10 -33.46 12.88
CA PHE A 13 27.55 -33.39 14.23
C PHE A 13 27.98 -34.57 15.11
N GLN A 14 28.10 -35.77 14.54
CA GLN A 14 28.61 -36.96 15.25
C GLN A 14 30.08 -36.81 15.64
N GLU A 15 30.90 -36.30 14.73
CA GLU A 15 32.32 -36.00 15.00
C GLU A 15 32.47 -34.96 16.13
N ALA A 16 31.47 -34.09 16.31
CA ALA A 16 31.37 -33.13 17.40
C ALA A 16 30.82 -33.72 18.72
N GLY A 17 30.50 -35.01 18.76
CA GLY A 17 30.00 -35.72 19.94
C GLY A 17 28.49 -35.82 20.07
N LEU A 18 27.71 -35.47 19.03
CA LEU A 18 26.25 -35.64 19.04
C LEU A 18 25.87 -37.08 18.69
N GLU A 19 25.08 -37.73 19.56
CA GLU A 19 24.65 -39.11 19.32
C GLU A 19 23.68 -39.20 18.14
N ARG A 20 23.87 -40.18 17.23
CA ARG A 20 23.05 -40.34 16.01
C ARG A 20 21.55 -40.38 16.31
N GLU A 21 21.18 -41.05 17.39
CA GLU A 21 19.80 -41.31 17.79
C GLU A 21 19.04 -40.03 18.17
N THR A 22 19.77 -38.96 18.50
CA THR A 22 19.19 -37.65 18.80
C THR A 22 18.81 -36.84 17.57
N CYS A 23 19.29 -37.24 16.39
CA CYS A 23 19.07 -36.49 15.15
C CYS A 23 18.08 -37.22 14.23
N HIS A 24 17.02 -36.52 13.84
CA HIS A 24 16.03 -37.03 12.89
C HIS A 24 15.90 -36.08 11.70
N PHE A 25 16.22 -36.55 10.49
CA PHE A 25 15.99 -35.79 9.26
C PHE A 25 14.65 -36.18 8.64
N ASP A 26 13.74 -35.21 8.52
CA ASP A 26 12.49 -35.35 7.81
C ASP A 26 12.68 -34.87 6.36
N GLU A 27 12.68 -35.82 5.43
CA GLU A 27 12.83 -35.54 3.99
C GLU A 27 11.69 -34.68 3.43
N ALA A 28 10.48 -34.80 3.99
CA ALA A 28 9.31 -34.09 3.47
C ALA A 28 9.36 -32.60 3.80
N SER A 29 9.77 -32.24 5.03
CA SER A 29 9.96 -30.85 5.43
C SER A 29 11.34 -30.29 5.08
N GLY A 30 12.32 -31.15 4.77
CA GLY A 30 13.71 -30.75 4.56
C GLY A 30 14.37 -30.18 5.82
N GLN A 31 13.91 -30.62 7.00
CA GLN A 31 14.39 -30.19 8.31
C GLN A 31 15.04 -31.35 9.06
N MET A 32 16.07 -31.05 9.84
CA MET A 32 16.67 -31.99 10.78
C MET A 32 16.38 -31.53 12.20
N VAL A 33 15.81 -32.41 13.02
CA VAL A 33 15.49 -32.15 14.42
C VAL A 33 16.57 -32.80 15.29
N ILE A 34 17.21 -31.99 16.12
CA ILE A 34 18.13 -32.43 17.16
C ILE A 34 17.36 -32.46 18.48
N SER A 35 17.21 -33.64 19.06
CA SER A 35 16.48 -33.90 20.30
C SER A 35 17.44 -34.02 21.46
N GLY A 36 17.33 -33.15 22.46
CA GLY A 36 18.16 -33.19 23.66
C GLY A 36 17.50 -32.38 24.78
N ASN A 37 18.31 -31.76 25.65
CA ASN A 37 17.81 -30.83 26.67
C ASN A 37 17.03 -29.66 26.05
N VAL A 38 17.43 -29.26 24.84
CA VAL A 38 16.75 -28.26 24.01
C VAL A 38 16.54 -28.89 22.63
N THR A 39 15.28 -28.96 22.17
CA THR A 39 14.98 -29.41 20.81
C THR A 39 15.34 -28.29 19.83
N ARG A 40 16.23 -28.59 18.88
CA ARG A 40 16.65 -27.64 17.84
C ARG A 40 16.24 -28.13 16.46
N VAL A 41 15.83 -27.20 15.62
CA VAL A 41 15.42 -27.49 14.23
C VAL A 41 16.41 -26.84 13.29
N VAL A 42 17.05 -27.68 12.47
CA VAL A 42 18.07 -27.30 11.50
C VAL A 42 17.44 -27.23 10.11
N PRO A 43 17.43 -26.06 9.44
CA PRO A 43 16.84 -25.90 8.12
C PRO A 43 17.78 -26.41 7.02
N VAL A 44 17.86 -27.73 6.87
CA VAL A 44 18.80 -28.41 5.96
C VAL A 44 18.65 -27.92 4.51
N ALA A 45 17.43 -27.70 4.03
CA ALA A 45 17.19 -27.20 2.67
C ALA A 45 17.83 -25.81 2.40
N THR A 46 17.74 -24.91 3.38
CA THR A 46 18.35 -23.56 3.29
C THR A 46 19.87 -23.66 3.32
N LEU A 47 20.42 -24.46 4.24
CA LEU A 47 21.86 -24.70 4.33
C LEU A 47 22.40 -25.37 3.06
N PHE A 48 21.66 -26.32 2.49
CA PHE A 48 22.06 -27.02 1.27
C PHE A 48 22.22 -26.06 0.08
N SER A 49 21.33 -25.08 -0.04
CA SER A 49 21.40 -24.10 -1.13
C SER A 49 22.66 -23.22 -1.05
N GLN A 50 23.11 -22.90 0.17
CA GLN A 50 24.38 -22.19 0.40
C GLN A 50 25.56 -23.12 0.14
N TYR A 51 25.49 -24.35 0.67
CA TYR A 51 26.52 -25.37 0.52
C TYR A 51 26.79 -25.76 -0.94
N ALA A 52 25.73 -25.88 -1.75
CA ALA A 52 25.83 -26.25 -3.16
C ALA A 52 26.51 -25.17 -4.02
N ARG A 53 26.46 -23.90 -3.60
CA ARG A 53 27.08 -22.76 -4.29
C ARG A 53 28.49 -22.44 -3.78
N ALA A 54 28.87 -22.97 -2.62
CA ALA A 54 30.15 -22.71 -1.98
C ALA A 54 31.29 -23.51 -2.62
N ASP A 55 32.52 -22.96 -2.57
CA ASP A 55 33.73 -23.73 -2.86
C ASP A 55 34.08 -24.67 -1.69
N GLU A 56 35.07 -25.56 -1.85
CA GLU A 56 35.42 -26.54 -0.81
C GLU A 56 35.87 -25.90 0.52
N ALA A 57 36.53 -24.75 0.48
CA ALA A 57 36.93 -24.04 1.69
C ALA A 57 35.72 -23.43 2.42
N ALA A 58 34.78 -22.85 1.69
CA ALA A 58 33.55 -22.27 2.22
C ALA A 58 32.56 -23.35 2.70
N LYS A 59 32.54 -24.53 2.06
CA LYS A 59 31.76 -25.69 2.52
C LYS A 59 32.17 -26.16 3.92
N GLY A 60 33.48 -26.26 4.18
CA GLY A 60 34.00 -26.59 5.52
C GLY A 60 33.56 -25.57 6.57
N LYS A 61 33.77 -24.28 6.29
CA LYS A 61 33.35 -23.19 7.18
C LYS A 61 31.85 -23.16 7.45
N LEU A 62 31.02 -23.49 6.45
CA LEU A 62 29.57 -23.58 6.62
C LEU A 62 29.16 -24.72 7.55
N LEU A 63 29.83 -25.88 7.45
CA LEU A 63 29.60 -27.00 8.37
C LEU A 63 30.04 -26.66 9.80
N ASP A 64 31.21 -26.05 9.97
CA ASP A 64 31.70 -25.59 11.27
C ASP A 64 30.74 -24.55 11.90
N ALA A 65 30.23 -23.63 11.08
CA ALA A 65 29.24 -22.65 11.51
C ALA A 65 27.91 -23.30 11.91
N ALA A 66 27.46 -24.32 11.18
CA ALA A 66 26.25 -25.07 11.51
C ALA A 66 26.42 -25.86 12.81
N LEU A 67 27.61 -26.44 13.06
CA LEU A 67 27.95 -27.14 14.30
C LEU A 67 27.85 -26.19 15.49
N LYS A 68 28.52 -25.03 15.42
CA LYS A 68 28.43 -24.01 16.48
C LYS A 68 26.99 -23.54 16.72
N ALA A 69 26.28 -23.26 15.64
CA ALA A 69 24.90 -22.78 15.71
C ALA A 69 23.95 -23.79 16.38
N PHE A 70 23.97 -25.04 15.95
CA PHE A 70 22.92 -26.01 16.28
C PHE A 70 23.34 -27.09 17.28
N VAL A 71 24.63 -27.41 17.37
CA VAL A 71 25.14 -28.41 18.33
C VAL A 71 25.61 -27.71 19.61
N GLU A 72 26.45 -26.68 19.48
CA GLU A 72 26.94 -25.90 20.64
C GLU A 72 25.86 -24.95 21.18
N GLY A 73 24.85 -24.63 20.37
CA GLY A 73 23.72 -23.78 20.76
C GLY A 73 24.00 -22.29 20.64
N ASP A 74 25.05 -21.88 19.91
CA ASP A 74 25.37 -20.46 19.75
C ASP A 74 24.23 -19.68 19.09
N ALA A 75 23.41 -20.33 18.25
CA ALA A 75 22.26 -19.69 17.60
C ALA A 75 21.01 -19.60 18.50
N ASP A 76 21.04 -20.20 19.69
CA ASP A 76 19.92 -20.13 20.63
C ASP A 76 19.69 -18.70 21.14
N VAL A 77 18.50 -18.48 21.69
CA VAL A 77 18.15 -17.23 22.35
C VAL A 77 18.98 -17.12 23.65
N PRO A 78 19.81 -16.07 23.80
CA PRO A 78 20.72 -15.93 24.93
C PRO A 78 19.98 -15.82 26.26
N GLU A 79 20.67 -16.12 27.37
CA GLU A 79 20.11 -16.04 28.73
C GLU A 79 19.70 -14.62 29.14
N THR A 80 20.24 -13.61 28.46
CA THR A 80 19.84 -12.21 28.65
C THR A 80 19.67 -11.54 27.29
N ALA A 81 18.75 -10.59 27.20
CA ALA A 81 18.66 -9.73 26.02
C ALA A 81 19.99 -8.98 25.84
N ASP A 82 20.73 -9.25 24.77
CA ASP A 82 22.05 -8.67 24.47
C ASP A 82 22.03 -7.88 23.16
N GLU A 83 23.18 -7.68 22.52
CA GLU A 83 23.30 -6.99 21.23
C GLU A 83 22.73 -7.77 20.04
N ARG A 84 22.48 -9.09 20.19
CA ARG A 84 21.91 -9.94 19.13
C ARG A 84 20.41 -9.74 18.98
N LEU A 85 19.73 -9.22 20.00
CA LEU A 85 18.32 -8.92 19.97
C LEU A 85 18.04 -7.79 18.98
N LEU A 86 17.30 -8.09 17.91
CA LEU A 86 16.95 -7.16 16.85
C LEU A 86 15.45 -7.28 16.49
N PRO A 87 14.79 -6.19 16.08
CA PRO A 87 13.45 -6.29 15.54
C PRO A 87 13.54 -6.77 14.09
N GLN A 88 12.51 -7.45 13.62
CA GLN A 88 12.38 -7.84 12.22
C GLN A 88 10.94 -7.68 11.74
N LEU A 89 10.77 -7.43 10.44
CA LEU A 89 9.45 -7.40 9.81
C LEU A 89 9.10 -8.76 9.24
N TRP A 90 7.97 -9.30 9.67
CA TRP A 90 7.38 -10.52 9.12
C TRP A 90 6.00 -10.21 8.53
N SER A 91 5.62 -10.99 7.51
CA SER A 91 4.25 -10.95 7.01
C SER A 91 3.29 -11.59 8.03
N LYS A 92 2.03 -11.17 8.02
CA LYS A 92 0.97 -11.74 8.85
C LYS A 92 0.87 -13.26 8.68
N GLN A 93 1.04 -13.75 7.45
CA GLN A 93 1.03 -15.18 7.13
C GLN A 93 2.21 -15.91 7.79
N ARG A 94 3.43 -15.34 7.74
CA ARG A 94 4.61 -15.93 8.40
C ARG A 94 4.45 -15.97 9.91
N ILE A 95 3.91 -14.92 10.52
CA ILE A 95 3.64 -14.87 11.96
C ILE A 95 2.63 -15.97 12.35
N ALA A 96 1.51 -16.05 11.64
CA ALA A 96 0.48 -17.06 11.90
C ALA A 96 1.00 -18.49 11.70
N ALA A 97 1.71 -18.75 10.60
CA ALA A 97 2.33 -20.05 10.33
C ALA A 97 3.31 -20.43 11.43
N ARG A 98 4.16 -19.49 11.88
CA ARG A 98 5.09 -19.77 12.98
C ARG A 98 4.34 -20.06 14.28
N GLN A 99 3.34 -19.25 14.62
CA GLN A 99 2.53 -19.44 15.83
C GLN A 99 1.87 -20.82 15.88
N LEU A 100 1.42 -21.36 14.75
CA LEU A 100 0.84 -22.71 14.65
C LEU A 100 1.85 -23.84 14.88
N THR A 101 3.14 -23.59 14.62
CA THR A 101 4.22 -24.57 14.86
C THR A 101 4.77 -24.54 16.28
N LEU A 102 4.36 -23.57 17.11
CA LEU A 102 4.84 -23.46 18.48
C LEU A 102 4.12 -24.46 19.40
N PRO A 103 4.81 -25.01 20.43
CA PRO A 103 4.16 -25.84 21.43
C PRO A 103 3.05 -25.10 22.18
N PRO A 104 2.04 -25.81 22.73
CA PRO A 104 1.00 -25.20 23.55
C PRO A 104 1.60 -24.36 24.70
N GLY A 105 1.10 -23.14 24.89
CA GLY A 105 1.56 -22.21 25.93
C GLY A 105 2.71 -21.29 25.50
N PHE A 106 3.29 -21.49 24.31
CA PHE A 106 4.27 -20.56 23.74
C PHE A 106 3.60 -19.62 22.75
N GLU A 107 3.89 -18.33 22.88
CA GLU A 107 3.42 -17.30 21.97
C GLU A 107 4.60 -16.62 21.30
N LEU A 108 4.40 -16.21 20.04
CA LEU A 108 5.28 -15.33 19.30
C LEU A 108 4.82 -13.89 19.51
N PRO A 109 5.47 -13.12 20.39
CA PRO A 109 5.07 -11.74 20.67
C PRO A 109 5.33 -10.87 19.45
N HIS A 110 4.33 -10.07 19.06
CA HIS A 110 4.42 -9.23 17.87
C HIS A 110 3.46 -8.03 17.95
N CYS A 111 3.73 -6.98 17.17
CA CYS A 111 2.86 -5.81 17.05
C CYS A 111 2.88 -5.25 15.61
N GLY A 112 2.03 -4.27 15.32
CA GLY A 112 2.05 -3.50 14.08
C GLY A 112 3.23 -2.52 14.01
N LEU A 113 3.36 -1.83 12.88
CA LEU A 113 4.51 -0.94 12.61
C LEU A 113 4.62 0.24 13.59
N HIS A 114 3.53 0.62 14.26
CA HIS A 114 3.54 1.71 15.26
C HIS A 114 3.15 1.23 16.66
N GLY A 115 3.24 -0.07 16.93
CA GLY A 115 2.94 -0.66 18.23
C GLY A 115 1.47 -0.97 18.51
N GLU A 116 0.57 -0.69 17.56
CA GLU A 116 -0.80 -1.21 17.59
C GLU A 116 -0.84 -2.75 17.49
N MET A 117 -1.99 -3.36 17.79
CA MET A 117 -2.24 -4.73 17.33
C MET A 117 -2.15 -4.78 15.80
N PRO A 118 -1.50 -5.80 15.22
CA PRO A 118 -1.25 -5.86 13.78
C PRO A 118 -2.56 -5.93 13.00
N ALA A 119 -2.98 -4.79 12.45
CA ALA A 119 -4.14 -4.68 11.57
C ALA A 119 -3.77 -4.82 10.09
N GLY A 120 -2.48 -4.69 9.74
CA GLY A 120 -1.97 -4.75 8.37
C GLY A 120 -1.26 -6.07 8.02
N ASP A 121 -0.69 -6.10 6.82
CA ASP A 121 0.02 -7.28 6.28
C ASP A 121 1.40 -7.51 6.94
N LEU A 122 1.92 -6.52 7.65
CA LEU A 122 3.23 -6.51 8.29
C LEU A 122 3.11 -6.48 9.81
N GLY A 123 3.95 -7.27 10.48
CA GLY A 123 4.16 -7.22 11.92
C GLY A 123 5.64 -7.11 12.27
N VAL A 124 5.92 -6.47 13.40
CA VAL A 124 7.23 -6.41 14.04
C VAL A 124 7.32 -7.57 15.03
N VAL A 125 8.31 -8.43 14.83
CA VAL A 125 8.71 -9.51 15.76
C VAL A 125 10.11 -9.21 16.29
N LEU A 126 10.51 -9.90 17.36
CA LEU A 126 11.87 -9.85 17.87
C LEU A 126 12.60 -11.15 17.53
N VAL A 127 13.85 -11.02 17.08
CA VAL A 127 14.73 -12.14 16.75
C VAL A 127 16.10 -11.92 17.40
N CYS A 128 16.80 -13.01 17.69
CA CYS A 128 18.22 -12.99 18.00
C CYS A 128 18.98 -13.39 16.74
N ASP A 129 19.76 -12.45 16.18
CA ASP A 129 20.62 -12.71 15.04
C ASP A 129 21.89 -13.41 15.51
N TYR A 130 22.14 -14.60 14.97
CA TYR A 130 23.42 -15.28 15.03
C TYR A 130 24.11 -15.13 13.68
N LYS A 131 25.30 -14.54 13.67
CA LYS A 131 26.08 -14.33 12.46
C LYS A 131 27.49 -14.85 12.62
N SER A 132 27.87 -15.76 11.73
CA SER A 132 29.24 -16.19 11.50
C SER A 132 29.70 -15.72 10.11
N ASP A 133 30.97 -15.98 9.76
CA ASP A 133 31.53 -15.65 8.46
C ASP A 133 30.82 -16.35 7.29
N SER A 134 30.08 -17.42 7.55
CA SER A 134 29.48 -18.27 6.51
C SER A 134 28.00 -18.58 6.73
N LEU A 135 27.42 -18.18 7.86
CA LEU A 135 26.05 -18.50 8.22
C LEU A 135 25.39 -17.34 8.98
N SER A 136 24.14 -17.05 8.68
CA SER A 136 23.29 -16.15 9.45
C SER A 136 21.99 -16.86 9.79
N ILE A 137 21.64 -16.90 11.06
CA ILE A 137 20.45 -17.56 11.60
C ILE A 137 19.70 -16.55 12.45
N GLU A 138 18.40 -16.46 12.22
CA GLU A 138 17.50 -15.58 12.95
C GLU A 138 16.60 -16.44 13.84
N THR A 139 16.81 -16.38 15.15
CA THR A 139 16.03 -17.16 16.11
C THR A 139 14.92 -16.29 16.70
N PRO A 140 13.62 -16.59 16.47
CA PRO A 140 12.53 -15.78 17.00
C PRO A 140 12.46 -15.86 18.53
N VAL A 141 12.24 -14.71 19.17
CA VAL A 141 12.08 -14.58 20.62
C VAL A 141 10.64 -14.89 20.99
N LEU A 142 10.43 -15.80 21.93
CA LEU A 142 9.11 -16.23 22.38
C LEU A 142 8.70 -15.55 23.69
N SER A 143 7.43 -15.67 24.07
CA SER A 143 6.91 -15.17 25.35
C SER A 143 7.66 -15.75 26.57
N SER A 144 8.13 -16.99 26.47
CA SER A 144 8.97 -17.64 27.48
C SER A 144 10.33 -16.97 27.64
N ASP A 145 10.95 -16.53 26.54
CA ASP A 145 12.25 -15.85 26.57
C ASP A 145 12.13 -14.47 27.20
N LEU A 146 11.08 -13.73 26.86
CA LEU A 146 10.77 -12.45 27.50
C LEU A 146 10.55 -12.60 29.01
N SER A 147 9.83 -13.66 29.40
CA SER A 147 9.60 -13.98 30.81
C SER A 147 10.91 -14.31 31.53
N ARG A 148 11.78 -15.12 30.90
CA ARG A 148 13.12 -15.44 31.40
C ARG A 148 13.98 -14.20 31.59
N TRP A 149 13.92 -13.25 30.65
CA TRP A 149 14.63 -11.98 30.76
C TRP A 149 14.00 -10.97 31.72
N SER A 150 12.81 -11.27 32.27
CA SER A 150 12.01 -10.33 33.06
C SER A 150 11.73 -9.02 32.30
N LEU A 151 11.47 -9.11 30.99
CA LEU A 151 11.16 -7.97 30.13
C LEU A 151 9.76 -8.07 29.55
N SER A 152 9.07 -6.93 29.46
CA SER A 152 7.89 -6.82 28.60
C SER A 152 8.31 -6.79 27.14
N PHE A 153 7.40 -7.15 26.24
CA PHE A 153 7.64 -7.05 24.79
C PHE A 153 8.00 -5.62 24.36
N THR A 154 7.36 -4.60 24.95
CA THR A 154 7.66 -3.19 24.69
C THR A 154 9.08 -2.82 25.13
N ALA A 155 9.51 -3.26 26.33
CA ALA A 155 10.87 -3.00 26.82
C ALA A 155 11.93 -3.71 25.97
N ALA A 156 11.67 -4.96 25.58
CA ALA A 156 12.53 -5.70 24.67
C ALA A 156 12.61 -5.05 23.27
N THR A 157 11.49 -4.52 22.77
CA THR A 157 11.42 -3.77 21.50
C THR A 157 12.26 -2.51 21.56
N GLN A 158 12.21 -1.75 22.65
CA GLN A 158 13.05 -0.57 22.86
C GLN A 158 14.55 -0.93 22.78
N LYS A 159 14.96 -2.00 23.48
CA LYS A 159 16.35 -2.48 23.45
C LYS A 159 16.76 -2.95 22.04
N ALA A 160 15.89 -3.68 21.36
CA ALA A 160 16.12 -4.14 20.00
C ALA A 160 16.29 -2.96 19.00
N LEU A 161 15.50 -1.89 19.15
CA LEU A 161 15.64 -0.67 18.36
C LEU A 161 16.97 0.04 18.59
N GLU A 162 17.47 0.05 19.83
CA GLU A 162 18.79 0.60 20.16
C GLU A 162 19.91 -0.19 19.49
N ASN A 163 19.84 -1.52 19.55
CA ASN A 163 20.78 -2.41 18.85
C ASN A 163 20.73 -2.18 17.33
N LEU A 164 19.54 -2.11 16.74
CA LEU A 164 19.37 -1.86 15.31
C LEU A 164 19.90 -0.48 14.92
N ARG A 165 19.70 0.54 15.76
CA ARG A 165 20.21 1.90 15.54
C ARG A 165 21.74 1.92 15.56
N SER A 166 22.36 1.24 16.52
CA SER A 166 23.82 1.08 16.60
C SER A 166 24.36 0.36 15.36
N ARG A 167 23.72 -0.72 14.92
CA ARG A 167 24.08 -1.43 13.68
C ARG A 167 23.92 -0.56 12.43
N THR A 168 22.86 0.24 12.37
CA THR A 168 22.61 1.17 11.25
C THR A 168 23.66 2.27 11.16
N LYS A 169 24.18 2.75 12.30
CA LYS A 169 25.28 3.73 12.35
C LYS A 169 26.61 3.17 11.88
N ARG A 170 26.88 1.88 12.14
CA ARG A 170 28.09 1.17 11.66
C ARG A 170 28.03 0.82 10.17
N GLY A 171 26.85 0.82 9.57
CA GLY A 171 26.63 0.51 8.16
C GLY A 171 27.02 1.65 7.21
N PRO A 172 26.52 1.63 5.95
CA PRO A 172 26.81 2.63 4.94
C PRO A 172 26.53 4.07 5.42
N SER A 173 27.38 5.00 4.96
CA SER A 173 27.23 6.43 5.17
C SER A 173 25.85 6.91 4.67
N ALA A 174 25.31 8.01 5.19
CA ALA A 174 23.97 8.47 4.85
C ALA A 174 23.70 8.59 3.33
N ASN A 175 24.71 8.96 2.54
CA ASN A 175 24.62 9.12 1.09
C ASN A 175 24.75 7.80 0.31
N SER A 176 25.16 6.71 0.97
CA SER A 176 25.41 5.39 0.36
C SER A 176 24.40 4.33 0.82
N ARG A 177 23.33 4.75 1.51
CA ARG A 177 22.27 3.85 2.02
C ARG A 177 21.31 3.38 0.94
N TRP A 178 21.27 4.10 -0.18
CA TRP A 178 20.41 3.84 -1.31
C TRP A 178 21.25 3.70 -2.58
N GLU A 179 21.06 2.60 -3.30
CA GLU A 179 21.55 2.40 -4.64
C GLU A 179 20.50 2.92 -5.60
N HIS A 180 20.84 3.92 -6.42
CA HIS A 180 19.87 4.61 -7.25
C HIS A 180 19.88 4.06 -8.66
N HIS A 181 18.71 3.59 -9.10
CA HIS A 181 18.46 3.31 -10.50
C HIS A 181 18.29 4.62 -11.29
N PRO A 182 18.65 4.69 -12.59
CA PRO A 182 18.45 5.89 -13.42
C PRO A 182 17.01 6.41 -13.47
N THR A 183 16.01 5.56 -13.19
CA THR A 183 14.60 5.97 -13.07
C THR A 183 14.31 6.77 -11.79
N GLY A 184 15.26 6.90 -10.88
CA GLY A 184 15.12 7.55 -9.57
C GLY A 184 14.52 6.64 -8.49
N CYS A 185 14.29 5.36 -8.78
CA CYS A 185 14.00 4.37 -7.74
C CYS A 185 15.29 4.05 -6.97
N GLY A 186 15.21 3.99 -5.63
CA GLY A 186 16.31 3.58 -4.77
C GLY A 186 16.10 2.18 -4.21
N GLU A 187 17.16 1.38 -4.17
CA GLU A 187 17.23 0.09 -3.49
C GLU A 187 18.09 0.21 -2.22
N SER A 188 17.73 -0.51 -1.16
CA SER A 188 18.51 -0.54 0.08
C SER A 188 19.85 -1.27 -0.07
N CYS A 189 20.92 -0.72 0.51
CA CYS A 189 22.29 -1.24 0.33
C CYS A 189 22.82 -2.18 1.43
N TRP A 190 22.11 -2.39 2.56
CA TRP A 190 22.70 -3.14 3.68
C TRP A 190 22.77 -4.64 3.37
N LYS A 191 21.73 -5.18 2.75
CA LYS A 191 21.62 -6.58 2.31
C LYS A 191 21.93 -7.58 3.44
N ASP A 192 21.55 -7.24 4.67
CA ASP A 192 21.90 -8.01 5.87
C ASP A 192 20.69 -8.61 6.61
N GLY A 193 19.52 -8.64 5.96
CA GLY A 193 18.27 -9.18 6.51
C GLY A 193 17.48 -8.20 7.39
N PHE A 194 17.99 -6.98 7.57
CA PHE A 194 17.33 -5.95 8.39
C PHE A 194 17.04 -4.66 7.63
N ASP A 195 17.15 -4.65 6.31
CA ASP A 195 16.87 -3.49 5.45
C ASP A 195 15.42 -3.03 5.61
N ALA A 196 14.46 -3.96 5.50
CA ALA A 196 13.03 -3.67 5.61
C ALA A 196 12.66 -3.06 6.96
N VAL A 197 13.15 -3.65 8.05
CA VAL A 197 12.86 -3.15 9.40
C VAL A 197 13.55 -1.81 9.67
N ARG A 198 14.76 -1.56 9.15
CA ARG A 198 15.40 -0.23 9.23
C ARG A 198 14.56 0.82 8.54
N VAL A 199 14.11 0.53 7.32
CA VAL A 199 13.32 1.48 6.53
C VAL A 199 11.98 1.77 7.20
N ALA A 200 11.29 0.74 7.71
CA ALA A 200 10.00 0.92 8.36
C ALA A 200 10.11 1.64 9.71
N LEU A 201 11.05 1.24 10.56
CA LEU A 201 11.13 1.73 11.94
C LEU A 201 11.96 3.01 12.08
N PHE A 202 12.77 3.35 11.08
CA PHE A 202 13.48 4.64 10.99
C PHE A 202 13.02 5.43 9.75
N PRO A 203 11.78 5.94 9.72
CA PRO A 203 11.20 6.62 8.56
C PRO A 203 11.99 7.85 8.08
N LYS A 204 12.82 8.44 8.95
CA LYS A 204 13.76 9.50 8.58
C LYS A 204 14.78 9.05 7.52
N LEU A 205 15.10 7.76 7.41
CA LEU A 205 15.97 7.21 6.35
C LEU A 205 15.35 7.39 4.96
N VAL A 206 14.02 7.27 4.88
CA VAL A 206 13.26 7.46 3.63
C VAL A 206 13.05 8.94 3.37
N ALA A 207 12.61 9.68 4.39
CA ALA A 207 12.35 11.11 4.27
C ALA A 207 13.61 11.94 3.93
N ALA A 208 14.80 11.46 4.29
CA ALA A 208 16.07 12.09 3.96
C ALA A 208 16.69 11.59 2.65
N ARG A 209 16.06 10.64 1.94
CA ARG A 209 16.54 10.18 0.63
C ARG A 209 16.55 11.34 -0.35
N LYS A 210 17.65 11.46 -1.10
CA LYS A 210 17.82 12.43 -2.17
C LYS A 210 18.23 11.70 -3.43
N ARG A 211 17.84 12.21 -4.60
CA ARG A 211 18.37 11.70 -5.86
C ARG A 211 19.84 12.09 -6.02
N PRO A 212 20.66 11.27 -6.71
CA PRO A 212 22.07 11.58 -6.98
C PRO A 212 22.26 12.83 -7.84
N ASP A 213 21.30 13.13 -8.71
CA ASP A 213 21.30 14.31 -9.60
C ASP A 213 20.92 15.61 -8.87
N GLY A 214 20.59 15.54 -7.57
CA GLY A 214 20.19 16.70 -6.76
C GLY A 214 18.79 17.23 -7.10
N VAL A 215 18.07 16.62 -8.03
CA VAL A 215 16.71 17.04 -8.41
C VAL A 215 15.75 16.69 -7.28
N ALA A 216 14.94 17.67 -6.87
CA ALA A 216 13.93 17.47 -5.85
C ALA A 216 12.89 16.45 -6.31
N GLU A 217 12.69 15.41 -5.52
CA GLU A 217 11.66 14.41 -5.76
C GLU A 217 10.28 14.98 -5.40
N GLN A 218 9.35 14.99 -6.35
CA GLN A 218 7.98 15.46 -6.11
C GLN A 218 7.06 14.31 -5.67
N GLY A 219 6.15 14.59 -4.74
CA GLY A 219 5.19 13.61 -4.24
C GLY A 219 5.56 13.01 -2.88
N GLY A 220 4.71 12.12 -2.39
CA GLY A 220 4.95 11.40 -1.13
C GLY A 220 5.88 10.20 -1.36
N HIS A 221 6.65 9.80 -0.36
CA HIS A 221 7.50 8.62 -0.46
C HIS A 221 6.65 7.34 -0.52
N VAL A 222 6.97 6.50 -1.51
CA VAL A 222 6.37 5.18 -1.72
C VAL A 222 7.46 4.14 -1.55
N VAL A 223 7.21 3.13 -0.74
CA VAL A 223 8.17 2.09 -0.38
C VAL A 223 7.53 0.72 -0.54
N ALA A 224 8.21 -0.18 -1.24
CA ALA A 224 7.86 -1.59 -1.28
C ALA A 224 8.80 -2.39 -0.37
N PHE A 225 8.23 -3.02 0.65
CA PHE A 225 8.91 -3.98 1.50
C PHE A 225 8.90 -5.34 0.80
N ALA A 226 9.87 -5.56 -0.08
CA ALA A 226 9.94 -6.75 -0.91
C ALA A 226 10.37 -7.96 -0.09
N THR A 227 11.62 -7.98 0.40
CA THR A 227 12.14 -9.02 1.32
C THR A 227 12.73 -8.36 2.56
N SER A 228 13.25 -9.16 3.49
CA SER A 228 13.94 -8.62 4.67
C SER A 228 15.22 -7.86 4.32
N SER A 229 15.86 -8.17 3.18
CA SER A 229 17.12 -7.60 2.70
C SER A 229 16.98 -6.67 1.49
N CYS A 230 15.82 -6.62 0.82
CA CYS A 230 15.59 -5.77 -0.34
C CYS A 230 14.36 -4.88 -0.13
N VAL A 231 14.59 -3.56 -0.18
CA VAL A 231 13.56 -2.54 -0.08
C VAL A 231 13.70 -1.58 -1.25
N LEU A 232 12.60 -1.35 -1.95
CA LEU A 232 12.55 -0.40 -3.06
C LEU A 232 11.80 0.85 -2.62
N ALA A 233 12.31 2.02 -2.98
CA ALA A 233 11.71 3.28 -2.58
C ALA A 233 11.74 4.29 -3.73
N SER A 234 10.58 4.91 -4.00
CA SER A 234 10.42 5.99 -4.98
C SER A 234 9.51 7.09 -4.41
N VAL A 235 8.99 7.98 -5.26
CA VAL A 235 8.00 9.00 -4.88
C VAL A 235 6.75 8.89 -5.77
N SER A 236 5.61 9.33 -5.23
CA SER A 236 4.30 9.13 -5.86
C SER A 236 4.13 9.81 -7.22
N LYS A 237 4.97 10.81 -7.55
CA LYS A 237 4.95 11.50 -8.86
C LYS A 237 6.10 11.09 -9.78
N ASN A 238 6.83 10.02 -9.47
CA ASN A 238 7.87 9.47 -10.33
C ASN A 238 7.37 8.21 -11.06
N ALA A 239 6.72 8.39 -12.22
CA ALA A 239 6.16 7.28 -13.00
C ALA A 239 7.20 6.20 -13.33
N LEU A 240 8.39 6.58 -13.81
CA LEU A 240 9.44 5.63 -14.18
C LEU A 240 10.03 4.91 -12.96
N GLY A 241 10.18 5.61 -11.83
CA GLY A 241 10.64 5.00 -10.59
C GLY A 241 9.65 3.98 -10.03
N LEU A 242 8.36 4.29 -10.08
CA LEU A 242 7.29 3.36 -9.68
C LEU A 242 7.13 2.21 -10.67
N CYS A 243 7.36 2.45 -11.96
CA CYS A 243 7.38 1.42 -12.99
C CYS A 243 8.49 0.40 -12.74
N PHE A 244 9.71 0.87 -12.50
CA PHE A 244 10.84 0.01 -12.11
C PHE A 244 10.54 -0.77 -10.83
N MET A 245 9.96 -0.12 -9.82
CA MET A 245 9.55 -0.79 -8.59
C MET A 245 8.59 -1.94 -8.85
N GLY A 246 7.55 -1.74 -9.66
CA GLY A 246 6.60 -2.80 -10.01
C GLY A 246 7.24 -3.93 -10.82
N ASP A 247 8.08 -3.59 -11.80
CA ASP A 247 8.81 -4.55 -12.62
C ASP A 247 9.70 -5.47 -11.77
N THR A 248 10.52 -4.90 -10.88
CA THR A 248 11.37 -5.67 -9.96
C THR A 248 10.53 -6.59 -9.07
N LEU A 249 9.44 -6.09 -8.49
CA LEU A 249 8.59 -6.89 -7.60
C LEU A 249 7.90 -8.05 -8.32
N ASN A 250 7.51 -7.88 -9.58
CA ASN A 250 6.65 -8.85 -10.27
C ASN A 250 7.40 -9.79 -11.21
N LEU A 251 8.54 -9.39 -11.75
CA LEU A 251 9.35 -10.25 -12.62
C LEU A 251 10.56 -10.82 -11.91
N GLN A 252 11.33 -9.95 -11.24
CA GLN A 252 12.60 -10.36 -10.64
C GLN A 252 12.40 -11.08 -9.31
N MET A 253 11.35 -10.71 -8.56
CA MET A 253 11.03 -11.24 -7.23
C MET A 253 9.70 -12.02 -7.19
N ALA A 254 9.24 -12.51 -8.34
CA ALA A 254 7.95 -13.20 -8.47
C ALA A 254 7.83 -14.45 -7.58
N GLN A 255 8.94 -15.16 -7.42
CA GLN A 255 9.01 -16.44 -6.69
C GLN A 255 9.37 -16.25 -5.21
N ASP A 256 9.84 -15.06 -4.82
CA ASP A 256 10.24 -14.79 -3.45
C ASP A 256 9.01 -14.39 -2.60
N PRO A 257 8.86 -14.94 -1.38
CA PRO A 257 7.78 -14.57 -0.49
C PRO A 257 7.93 -13.10 -0.07
N LYS A 258 7.04 -12.25 -0.57
CA LYS A 258 7.03 -10.81 -0.28
C LYS A 258 6.64 -10.55 1.17
N LEU A 259 7.28 -9.57 1.82
CA LEU A 259 6.88 -9.13 3.15
C LEU A 259 5.54 -8.39 3.11
N SER A 260 5.37 -7.47 2.16
CA SER A 260 4.11 -6.76 1.92
C SER A 260 3.68 -6.94 0.47
N ALA A 261 2.43 -7.35 0.26
CA ALA A 261 1.84 -7.42 -1.08
C ALA A 261 1.59 -6.03 -1.67
N THR A 262 1.30 -5.05 -0.81
CA THR A 262 1.00 -3.67 -1.22
C THR A 262 2.15 -2.74 -0.86
N PRO A 263 2.62 -1.88 -1.79
CA PRO A 263 3.52 -0.79 -1.45
C PRO A 263 2.91 0.13 -0.39
N MET A 264 3.76 0.73 0.45
CA MET A 264 3.36 1.58 1.57
C MET A 264 3.78 3.02 1.30
N ARG A 265 2.93 3.97 1.69
CA ARG A 265 3.20 5.40 1.71
C ARG A 265 3.63 5.85 3.09
N LEU A 266 4.70 6.64 3.14
CA LEU A 266 5.09 7.35 4.37
C LEU A 266 4.39 8.71 4.45
N LEU A 267 3.70 8.96 5.56
CA LEU A 267 2.94 10.18 5.80
C LEU A 267 3.35 10.86 7.10
N LYS A 268 3.29 12.19 7.09
CA LYS A 268 3.38 13.02 8.28
C LYS A 268 1.97 13.37 8.73
N MET A 269 1.57 12.89 9.90
CA MET A 269 0.22 13.07 10.45
C MET A 269 0.26 13.81 11.78
N LYS A 270 -0.78 14.57 12.09
CA LYS A 270 -0.93 15.23 13.38
C LYS A 270 -0.98 14.16 14.47
N ASP A 271 -0.23 14.38 15.53
CA ASP A 271 -0.30 13.54 16.72
C ASP A 271 -1.65 13.76 17.40
N SER A 272 -2.53 12.77 17.30
CA SER A 272 -3.90 12.84 17.82
C SER A 272 -4.01 12.42 19.29
N ARG A 273 -2.91 12.01 19.95
CA ARG A 273 -2.94 11.54 21.33
C ARG A 273 -2.65 12.65 22.34
N ALA A 274 -3.51 12.73 23.35
CA ALA A 274 -3.28 13.49 24.57
C ALA A 274 -2.60 12.57 25.60
N SER A 275 -1.29 12.67 25.78
CA SER A 275 -0.61 12.31 27.04
C SER A 275 -0.58 10.83 27.51
N SER A 276 -0.67 9.81 26.66
CA SER A 276 -0.30 8.44 27.06
C SER A 276 1.15 8.11 26.66
N GLU A 277 1.78 7.19 27.41
CA GLU A 277 3.13 6.67 27.17
C GLU A 277 3.27 6.20 25.70
N ARG A 278 4.24 6.73 24.96
CA ARG A 278 4.41 6.43 23.53
C ARG A 278 5.05 5.06 23.37
N HIS A 279 4.53 4.28 22.43
CA HIS A 279 5.18 3.03 22.05
C HIS A 279 6.55 3.34 21.40
N PRO A 280 7.62 2.56 21.67
CA PRO A 280 8.97 2.75 21.10
C PRO A 280 9.04 2.88 19.57
N LEU A 281 8.07 2.29 18.87
CA LEU A 281 7.99 2.30 17.41
C LEU A 281 7.41 3.60 16.84
N GLU A 282 6.76 4.42 17.67
CA GLU A 282 6.20 5.71 17.22
C GLU A 282 7.30 6.74 16.99
N SER A 283 7.49 7.12 15.73
CA SER A 283 8.54 8.04 15.33
C SER A 283 8.03 9.48 15.18
N SER A 284 8.59 10.40 15.97
CA SER A 284 8.33 11.84 15.81
C SER A 284 8.87 12.37 14.48
N ALA A 285 8.01 13.10 13.77
CA ALA A 285 8.34 13.75 12.50
C ALA A 285 8.73 15.22 12.68
N SER A 286 7.94 15.97 13.45
CA SER A 286 8.23 17.32 13.93
C SER A 286 7.37 17.62 15.15
N GLU A 287 7.45 18.84 15.69
CA GLU A 287 6.55 19.29 16.75
C GLU A 287 5.08 19.01 16.39
N GLY A 288 4.38 18.28 17.27
CA GLY A 288 2.98 17.87 17.10
C GLY A 288 2.69 16.88 15.95
N MET A 289 3.72 16.27 15.33
CA MET A 289 3.57 15.43 14.13
C MET A 289 4.33 14.11 14.26
N VAL A 290 3.72 13.03 13.78
CA VAL A 290 4.29 11.68 13.77
C VAL A 290 4.35 11.11 12.36
N TRP A 291 5.31 10.23 12.11
CA TRP A 291 5.37 9.44 10.89
C TRP A 291 4.38 8.28 10.97
N ARG A 292 3.63 8.03 9.89
CA ARG A 292 2.70 6.91 9.74
C ARG A 292 2.88 6.24 8.40
N TRP A 293 2.84 4.91 8.40
CA TRP A 293 2.82 4.07 7.22
C TRP A 293 1.37 3.72 6.88
N MET A 294 0.98 3.92 5.62
CA MET A 294 -0.35 3.57 5.10
C MET A 294 -0.18 2.81 3.78
N PRO A 295 -1.08 1.88 3.42
CA PRO A 295 -1.09 1.31 2.08
C PRO A 295 -1.14 2.39 1.00
N TYR A 296 -0.34 2.23 -0.05
CA TYR A 296 -0.26 3.21 -1.13
C TYR A 296 -1.42 3.03 -2.10
N THR A 297 -2.22 4.08 -2.26
CA THR A 297 -3.23 4.18 -3.32
C THR A 297 -3.03 5.53 -4.03
N PRO A 298 -2.84 5.56 -5.36
CA PRO A 298 -2.67 6.81 -6.11
C PRO A 298 -3.92 7.70 -5.96
N GLY A 299 -3.75 8.93 -5.49
CA GLY A 299 -4.87 9.86 -5.27
C GLY A 299 -5.89 9.43 -4.20
N GLY A 300 -5.60 8.38 -3.44
CA GLY A 300 -6.48 7.85 -2.39
C GLY A 300 -6.34 8.57 -1.04
N PRO A 301 -7.26 8.34 -0.09
CA PRO A 301 -7.16 8.86 1.26
C PRO A 301 -5.84 8.45 1.95
N PRO A 302 -5.26 9.30 2.83
CA PRO A 302 -5.77 10.60 3.26
C PRO A 302 -5.37 11.78 2.36
N LEU A 303 -4.52 11.56 1.35
CA LEU A 303 -3.97 12.62 0.49
C LEU A 303 -4.48 12.46 -0.96
N HIS A 304 -5.52 13.21 -1.28
CA HIS A 304 -6.02 13.36 -2.65
C HIS A 304 -5.13 14.33 -3.44
N SER A 305 -3.87 13.94 -3.66
CA SER A 305 -2.93 14.75 -4.45
C SER A 305 -3.09 14.40 -5.94
N PRO A 306 -3.45 15.34 -6.82
CA PRO A 306 -3.54 15.06 -8.24
C PRO A 306 -2.15 14.80 -8.85
N GLY A 307 -2.11 13.95 -9.87
CA GLY A 307 -0.91 13.64 -10.65
C GLY A 307 0.02 12.61 -10.01
N GLU A 308 -0.52 11.68 -9.22
CA GLU A 308 0.22 10.53 -8.69
C GLU A 308 0.06 9.30 -9.58
N PHE A 309 1.10 8.47 -9.65
CA PHE A 309 1.14 7.27 -10.47
C PHE A 309 1.00 6.01 -9.64
N SER A 310 0.57 4.92 -10.27
CA SER A 310 0.47 3.59 -9.66
C SER A 310 1.80 2.84 -9.71
N VAL A 311 1.96 1.86 -8.80
CA VAL A 311 2.98 0.82 -8.96
C VAL A 311 2.35 -0.29 -9.80
N PRO A 312 2.91 -0.62 -10.97
CA PRO A 312 2.32 -1.64 -11.83
C PRO A 312 2.41 -3.03 -11.20
N ILE A 313 1.39 -3.85 -11.42
CA ILE A 313 1.28 -5.20 -10.82
C ILE A 313 1.57 -6.34 -11.80
N ASP A 314 1.62 -6.04 -13.09
CA ASP A 314 1.91 -7.00 -14.15
C ASP A 314 2.67 -6.35 -15.32
N GLN A 315 3.11 -7.19 -16.27
CA GLN A 315 3.85 -6.75 -17.45
C GLN A 315 3.03 -5.81 -18.34
N GLY A 316 1.72 -6.02 -18.45
CA GLY A 316 0.86 -5.22 -19.31
C GLY A 316 0.74 -3.78 -18.82
N GLU A 317 0.66 -3.58 -17.50
CA GLU A 317 0.70 -2.25 -16.89
C GLU A 317 2.06 -1.56 -17.08
N VAL A 318 3.17 -2.32 -16.98
CA VAL A 318 4.52 -1.82 -17.27
C VAL A 318 4.62 -1.34 -18.72
N ASP A 319 4.23 -2.19 -19.67
CA ASP A 319 4.31 -1.88 -21.10
C ASP A 319 3.46 -0.65 -21.46
N ALA A 320 2.26 -0.53 -20.88
CA ALA A 320 1.38 0.62 -21.08
C ALA A 320 1.99 1.94 -20.54
N ILE A 321 2.69 1.90 -19.40
CA ILE A 321 3.39 3.06 -18.85
C ILE A 321 4.55 3.47 -19.76
N LEU A 322 5.37 2.51 -20.18
CA LEU A 322 6.53 2.75 -21.03
C LEU A 322 6.11 3.27 -22.42
N GLU A 323 5.10 2.67 -23.04
CA GLU A 323 4.55 3.12 -24.32
C GLU A 323 3.99 4.54 -24.23
N ALA A 324 3.25 4.86 -23.16
CA ALA A 324 2.72 6.20 -22.96
C ALA A 324 3.85 7.23 -22.78
N ALA A 325 4.88 6.89 -22.00
CA ALA A 325 6.05 7.74 -21.79
C ALA A 325 6.83 7.99 -23.09
N GLU A 326 7.08 6.94 -23.89
CA GLU A 326 7.78 7.03 -25.18
C GLU A 326 7.01 7.88 -26.19
N LYS A 327 5.68 7.72 -26.26
CA LYS A 327 4.81 8.45 -27.19
C LYS A 327 4.41 9.84 -26.70
N GLY A 328 4.90 10.29 -25.55
CA GLY A 328 4.54 11.57 -24.94
C GLY A 328 3.06 11.70 -24.58
N ARG A 329 2.39 10.56 -24.33
CA ARG A 329 0.97 10.50 -23.93
C ARG A 329 0.84 10.58 -22.41
N PRO A 330 -0.33 10.94 -21.87
CA PRO A 330 -0.59 10.86 -20.44
C PRO A 330 -0.35 9.44 -19.93
N VAL A 331 0.54 9.30 -18.94
CA VAL A 331 0.84 8.00 -18.33
C VAL A 331 -0.41 7.47 -17.61
N PRO A 332 -0.84 6.23 -17.89
CA PRO A 332 -2.01 5.65 -17.24
C PRO A 332 -1.75 5.49 -15.73
N VAL A 333 -2.80 5.73 -14.93
CA VAL A 333 -2.78 5.50 -13.48
C VAL A 333 -3.71 4.33 -13.18
N PHE A 334 -3.12 3.23 -12.74
CA PHE A 334 -3.85 2.04 -12.36
C PHE A 334 -4.25 2.16 -10.89
N THR A 335 -5.52 2.50 -10.64
CA THR A 335 -6.03 2.34 -9.28
C THR A 335 -6.19 0.85 -9.01
N GLN A 336 -5.61 0.37 -7.89
CA GLN A 336 -5.88 -0.98 -7.41
C GLN A 336 -7.35 -1.08 -6.97
N ASN A 337 -8.24 -1.24 -7.95
CA ASN A 337 -9.64 -1.59 -7.78
C ASN A 337 -10.00 -2.85 -8.59
N VAL A 338 -9.01 -3.58 -9.13
CA VAL A 338 -9.27 -4.72 -10.03
C VAL A 338 -8.44 -5.98 -9.76
N ALA A 339 -7.35 -5.93 -8.97
CA ALA A 339 -6.46 -7.11 -8.79
C ALA A 339 -6.65 -7.92 -7.50
N LYS A 340 -7.72 -7.65 -6.74
CA LYS A 340 -8.30 -8.64 -5.79
C LYS A 340 -9.34 -9.56 -6.47
N LYS A 341 -9.40 -9.54 -7.81
CA LYS A 341 -10.51 -10.11 -8.59
C LYS A 341 -10.17 -11.30 -9.49
N ALA A 342 -8.95 -11.84 -9.48
CA ALA A 342 -8.57 -12.88 -10.46
C ALA A 342 -7.91 -14.16 -9.89
N ALA A 343 -7.58 -14.25 -8.60
CA ALA A 343 -6.96 -15.47 -8.06
C ALA A 343 -7.61 -16.05 -6.79
N SER A 344 -8.43 -15.28 -6.05
CA SER A 344 -9.16 -15.80 -4.88
C SER A 344 -10.67 -15.51 -4.85
N SER A 345 -11.20 -14.76 -5.82
CA SER A 345 -12.61 -14.34 -5.81
C SER A 345 -13.55 -15.19 -6.67
N ASP A 346 -13.06 -16.03 -7.59
CA ASP A 346 -13.97 -16.78 -8.48
C ASP A 346 -14.79 -17.82 -7.70
N GLY A 347 -14.17 -18.53 -6.76
CA GLY A 347 -14.87 -19.46 -5.86
C GLY A 347 -15.87 -18.74 -4.96
N PHE A 348 -15.44 -17.68 -4.28
CA PHE A 348 -16.28 -16.90 -3.37
C PHE A 348 -17.44 -16.22 -4.11
N ALA A 349 -17.15 -15.50 -5.21
CA ALA A 349 -18.15 -14.73 -5.95
C ALA A 349 -19.18 -15.65 -6.60
N LYS A 350 -18.76 -16.78 -7.20
CA LYS A 350 -19.67 -17.76 -7.80
C LYS A 350 -20.60 -18.37 -6.76
N LYS A 351 -20.08 -18.79 -5.60
CA LYS A 351 -20.88 -19.37 -4.51
C LYS A 351 -21.79 -18.32 -3.84
N LYS A 352 -21.33 -17.07 -3.71
CA LYS A 352 -22.14 -15.94 -3.24
C LYS A 352 -23.28 -15.64 -4.23
N GLU A 353 -23.00 -15.65 -5.53
CA GLU A 353 -24.03 -15.47 -6.56
C GLU A 353 -25.03 -16.63 -6.59
N GLU A 354 -24.58 -17.86 -6.40
CA GLU A 354 -25.43 -19.03 -6.22
C GLU A 354 -26.35 -18.86 -5.00
N GLY A 355 -25.80 -18.43 -3.85
CA GLY A 355 -26.60 -18.08 -2.68
C GLY A 355 -27.62 -16.97 -2.95
N ASN A 356 -27.24 -15.94 -3.71
CA ASN A 356 -28.15 -14.86 -4.11
C ASN A 356 -29.27 -15.37 -5.05
N ALA A 357 -28.96 -16.30 -5.95
CA ALA A 357 -29.94 -16.92 -6.85
C ALA A 357 -30.94 -17.78 -6.07
N LEU A 358 -30.45 -18.59 -5.14
CA LEU A 358 -31.28 -19.42 -4.25
C LEU A 358 -32.15 -18.56 -3.32
N PHE A 359 -31.60 -17.46 -2.79
CA PHE A 359 -32.36 -16.49 -1.99
C PHE A 359 -33.50 -15.88 -2.80
N LYS A 360 -33.26 -15.50 -4.06
CA LYS A 360 -34.31 -14.99 -4.96
C LYS A 360 -35.34 -16.05 -5.33
N ALA A 361 -34.94 -17.31 -5.40
CA ALA A 361 -35.84 -18.44 -5.63
C ALA A 361 -36.67 -18.84 -4.39
N GLY A 362 -36.43 -18.23 -3.23
CA GLY A 362 -37.14 -18.50 -1.98
C GLY A 362 -36.64 -19.74 -1.23
N ASP A 363 -35.57 -20.40 -1.69
CA ASP A 363 -34.95 -21.54 -1.01
C ASP A 363 -33.90 -21.04 0.00
N PHE A 364 -34.38 -20.55 1.14
CA PHE A 364 -33.54 -19.89 2.13
C PHE A 364 -32.56 -20.84 2.83
N VAL A 365 -32.89 -22.13 2.97
CA VAL A 365 -31.98 -23.12 3.59
C VAL A 365 -30.77 -23.36 2.70
N LYS A 366 -30.99 -23.59 1.39
CA LYS A 366 -29.87 -23.75 0.45
C LYS A 366 -29.11 -22.45 0.24
N ALA A 367 -29.78 -21.29 0.31
CA ALA A 367 -29.11 -20.00 0.24
C ALA A 367 -28.08 -19.84 1.37
N VAL A 368 -28.44 -20.17 2.62
CA VAL A 368 -27.51 -20.13 3.77
C VAL A 368 -26.33 -21.07 3.54
N ALA A 369 -26.56 -22.32 3.11
CA ALA A 369 -25.50 -23.27 2.84
C ALA A 369 -24.54 -22.81 1.72
N ALA A 370 -25.06 -22.15 0.68
CA ALA A 370 -24.26 -21.57 -0.39
C ALA A 370 -23.44 -20.36 0.09
N TYR A 371 -24.00 -19.51 0.96
CA TYR A 371 -23.24 -18.44 1.60
C TYR A 371 -22.17 -18.96 2.55
N ASP A 372 -22.43 -20.04 3.30
CA ASP A 372 -21.42 -20.69 4.14
C ASP A 372 -20.29 -21.29 3.31
N SER A 373 -20.64 -21.94 2.21
CA SER A 373 -19.68 -22.46 1.25
C SER A 373 -18.87 -21.36 0.58
N ALA A 374 -19.46 -20.17 0.40
CA ALA A 374 -18.74 -18.98 -0.06
C ALA A 374 -17.78 -18.50 1.02
N LEU A 375 -18.24 -18.33 2.26
CA LEU A 375 -17.44 -17.84 3.40
C LEU A 375 -16.30 -18.79 3.81
N ALA A 376 -16.33 -20.06 3.40
CA ALA A 376 -15.22 -20.98 3.52
C ALA A 376 -14.05 -20.67 2.55
N GLU A 377 -14.29 -19.86 1.52
CA GLU A 377 -13.27 -19.39 0.58
C GLU A 377 -12.66 -18.06 1.05
N PRO A 378 -11.37 -17.78 0.75
CA PRO A 378 -10.74 -16.53 1.11
C PRO A 378 -11.39 -15.34 0.39
N ALA A 379 -12.00 -14.42 1.16
CA ALA A 379 -12.68 -13.25 0.62
C ALA A 379 -12.24 -11.95 1.31
N PRO A 380 -12.28 -10.80 0.62
CA PRO A 380 -12.08 -9.50 1.25
C PRO A 380 -13.15 -9.24 2.32
N ASP A 381 -12.79 -8.62 3.43
CA ASP A 381 -13.69 -8.36 4.57
C ASP A 381 -15.00 -7.68 4.16
N GLY A 382 -14.98 -6.73 3.22
CA GLY A 382 -16.20 -6.10 2.72
C GLY A 382 -17.12 -7.05 1.94
N GLU A 383 -16.57 -8.00 1.21
CA GLU A 383 -17.35 -9.01 0.49
C GLU A 383 -17.87 -10.11 1.42
N ALA A 384 -17.04 -10.55 2.36
CA ALA A 384 -17.43 -11.45 3.44
C ALA A 384 -18.53 -10.82 4.30
N ALA A 385 -18.42 -9.54 4.65
CA ALA A 385 -19.44 -8.79 5.37
C ALA A 385 -20.79 -8.81 4.64
N VAL A 386 -20.77 -8.62 3.32
CA VAL A 386 -21.98 -8.70 2.48
C VAL A 386 -22.56 -10.12 2.50
N ALA A 387 -21.75 -11.17 2.39
CA ALA A 387 -22.20 -12.55 2.45
C ALA A 387 -22.79 -12.93 3.82
N HIS A 388 -22.12 -12.59 4.93
CA HIS A 388 -22.65 -12.75 6.28
C HIS A 388 -23.98 -12.00 6.46
N SER A 389 -24.06 -10.77 5.94
CA SER A 389 -25.28 -9.96 6.02
C SER A 389 -26.43 -10.56 5.19
N ASN A 390 -26.15 -11.13 4.01
CA ASN A 390 -27.16 -11.81 3.19
C ASN A 390 -27.60 -13.15 3.78
N ALA A 391 -26.68 -13.91 4.38
CA ALA A 391 -27.02 -15.12 5.14
C ALA A 391 -27.93 -14.79 6.34
N ALA A 392 -27.63 -13.71 7.08
CA ALA A 392 -28.50 -13.22 8.15
C ALA A 392 -29.91 -12.89 7.63
N GLN A 393 -30.04 -12.29 6.45
CA GLN A 393 -31.34 -12.03 5.85
C GLN A 393 -32.12 -13.31 5.52
N ALA A 394 -31.44 -14.33 4.99
CA ALA A 394 -32.05 -15.64 4.71
C ALA A 394 -32.55 -16.32 5.99
N LEU A 395 -31.75 -16.25 7.06
CA LEU A 395 -32.11 -16.78 8.37
C LEU A 395 -33.28 -16.03 9.02
N LEU A 396 -33.37 -14.71 8.86
CA LEU A 396 -34.54 -13.94 9.29
C LEU A 396 -35.80 -14.38 8.54
N LYS A 397 -35.71 -14.64 7.23
CA LYS A 397 -36.83 -15.15 6.44
C LYS A 397 -37.25 -16.57 6.85
N LEU A 398 -36.30 -17.41 7.26
CA LEU A 398 -36.60 -18.71 7.87
C LEU A 398 -37.27 -18.56 9.23
N ALA A 399 -36.80 -17.62 10.06
CA ALA A 399 -37.41 -17.33 11.36
C ALA A 399 -38.86 -16.84 11.24
N ASP A 400 -39.18 -16.06 10.21
CA ASP A 400 -40.55 -15.62 9.92
C ASP A 400 -41.48 -16.77 9.51
N ALA A 401 -40.93 -17.82 8.87
CA ALA A 401 -41.69 -18.98 8.39
C ALA A 401 -41.85 -20.10 9.43
N GLU A 402 -40.95 -20.18 10.41
CA GLU A 402 -40.94 -21.20 11.47
C GLU A 402 -41.68 -20.72 12.74
N ALA A 403 -42.08 -21.67 13.59
CA ALA A 403 -42.75 -21.39 14.86
C ALA A 403 -41.98 -21.97 16.07
N GLY A 404 -42.23 -21.41 17.26
CA GLY A 404 -41.67 -21.91 18.52
C GLY A 404 -40.15 -21.77 18.61
N ASP A 405 -39.49 -22.81 19.11
CA ASP A 405 -38.05 -22.78 19.41
C ASP A 405 -37.17 -22.63 18.17
N ARG A 406 -37.62 -23.13 17.01
CA ARG A 406 -36.90 -22.99 15.73
C ARG A 406 -36.82 -21.54 15.26
N ARG A 407 -37.88 -20.76 15.48
CA ARG A 407 -37.88 -19.32 15.17
C ARG A 407 -36.82 -18.58 15.97
N LYS A 408 -36.71 -18.88 17.27
CA LYS A 408 -35.70 -18.29 18.14
C LYS A 408 -34.29 -18.71 17.74
N ALA A 409 -34.09 -19.99 17.38
CA ALA A 409 -32.80 -20.48 16.91
C ALA A 409 -32.34 -19.80 15.61
N CYS A 410 -33.24 -19.67 14.63
CA CYS A 410 -32.96 -18.95 13.38
C CYS A 410 -32.68 -17.47 13.62
N ALA A 411 -33.42 -16.81 14.53
CA ALA A 411 -33.18 -15.42 14.88
C ALA A 411 -31.83 -15.22 15.60
N ALA A 412 -31.44 -16.13 16.49
CA ALA A 412 -30.14 -16.09 17.18
C ALA A 412 -28.97 -16.25 16.20
N GLU A 413 -29.07 -17.19 15.26
CA GLU A 413 -28.05 -17.37 14.23
C GLU A 413 -28.01 -16.18 13.25
N ALA A 414 -29.16 -15.60 12.90
CA ALA A 414 -29.22 -14.38 12.12
C ALA A 414 -28.50 -13.21 12.82
N LEU A 415 -28.69 -13.06 14.14
CA LEU A 415 -28.01 -12.06 14.94
C LEU A 415 -26.49 -12.27 14.94
N ARG A 416 -26.03 -13.52 15.11
CA ARG A 416 -24.60 -13.85 15.06
C ARG A 416 -23.97 -13.44 13.73
N ARG A 417 -24.59 -13.84 12.61
CA ARG A 417 -24.12 -13.51 11.26
C ARG A 417 -24.15 -12.01 10.98
N ALA A 418 -25.19 -11.30 11.43
CA ALA A 418 -25.27 -9.86 11.26
C ALA A 418 -24.20 -9.11 12.09
N ARG A 419 -23.86 -9.59 13.29
CA ARG A 419 -22.77 -9.03 14.11
C ARG A 419 -21.40 -9.27 13.48
N GLU A 420 -21.16 -10.44 12.91
CA GLU A 420 -19.94 -10.72 12.14
C GLU A 420 -19.82 -9.77 10.94
N ALA A 421 -20.92 -9.50 10.23
CA ALA A 421 -20.93 -8.52 9.15
C ALA A 421 -20.58 -7.09 9.63
N ILE A 422 -21.02 -6.68 10.83
CA ILE A 422 -20.70 -5.37 11.42
C ILE A 422 -19.25 -5.31 11.91
N GLN A 423 -18.70 -6.42 12.42
CA GLN A 423 -17.30 -6.50 12.81
C GLN A 423 -16.36 -6.34 11.61
N LEU A 424 -16.75 -6.92 10.47
CA LEU A 424 -16.01 -6.81 9.20
C LEU A 424 -16.22 -5.46 8.52
N ASP A 425 -17.44 -4.92 8.54
CA ASP A 425 -17.77 -3.59 8.01
C ASP A 425 -18.74 -2.84 8.96
N PRO A 426 -18.21 -1.97 9.84
CA PRO A 426 -19.03 -1.19 10.77
C PRO A 426 -20.01 -0.23 10.09
N THR A 427 -19.80 0.08 8.80
CA THR A 427 -20.65 1.01 8.04
C THR A 427 -21.80 0.30 7.30
N ASN A 428 -21.92 -1.02 7.46
CA ASN A 428 -22.95 -1.81 6.79
C ASN A 428 -24.33 -1.59 7.41
N ILE A 429 -25.02 -0.56 6.94
CA ILE A 429 -26.38 -0.16 7.35
C ILE A 429 -27.36 -1.34 7.29
N LYS A 430 -27.25 -2.22 6.28
CA LYS A 430 -28.13 -3.39 6.14
C LYS A 430 -27.88 -4.43 7.24
N ALA A 431 -26.62 -4.62 7.65
CA ALA A 431 -26.30 -5.52 8.76
C ALA A 431 -26.85 -4.99 10.09
N LEU A 432 -26.76 -3.68 10.34
CA LEU A 432 -27.35 -3.03 11.52
C LEU A 432 -28.88 -3.21 11.58
N ALA A 433 -29.57 -3.00 10.44
CA ALA A 433 -31.01 -3.25 10.34
C ALA A 433 -31.38 -4.71 10.65
N ARG A 434 -30.55 -5.67 10.20
CA ARG A 434 -30.74 -7.10 10.43
C ARG A 434 -30.49 -7.51 11.88
N CYS A 435 -29.52 -6.89 12.56
CA CYS A 435 -29.33 -7.06 14.01
C CYS A 435 -30.57 -6.58 14.79
N ALA A 436 -31.09 -5.40 14.46
CA ALA A 436 -32.31 -4.89 15.11
C ALA A 436 -33.49 -5.84 14.92
N ALA A 437 -33.72 -6.31 13.69
CA ALA A 437 -34.79 -7.26 13.38
C ALA A 437 -34.62 -8.61 14.11
N ALA A 438 -33.38 -9.11 14.22
CA ALA A 438 -33.10 -10.33 14.96
C ALA A 438 -33.34 -10.17 16.48
N CYS A 439 -32.94 -9.04 17.06
CA CYS A 439 -33.21 -8.70 18.46
C CYS A 439 -34.70 -8.57 18.75
N ASP A 440 -35.49 -7.96 17.85
CA ASP A 440 -36.95 -7.89 17.98
C ASP A 440 -37.58 -9.29 18.01
N LEU A 441 -37.11 -10.23 17.18
CA LEU A 441 -37.58 -11.61 17.16
C LEU A 441 -37.18 -12.41 18.41
N LEU A 442 -36.09 -12.04 19.08
CA LEU A 442 -35.63 -12.65 20.33
C LEU A 442 -36.27 -12.04 21.58
N GLY A 443 -36.96 -10.90 21.45
CA GLY A 443 -37.58 -10.17 22.57
C GLY A 443 -36.67 -9.15 23.25
N GLU A 444 -35.52 -8.83 22.65
CA GLU A 444 -34.50 -7.92 23.20
C GLU A 444 -34.69 -6.49 22.68
N ALA A 445 -35.74 -5.81 23.16
CA ALA A 445 -36.17 -4.52 22.63
C ALA A 445 -35.14 -3.38 22.79
N GLU A 446 -34.37 -3.40 23.89
CA GLU A 446 -33.34 -2.38 24.17
C GLU A 446 -32.17 -2.49 23.18
N ALA A 447 -31.63 -3.71 22.99
CA ALA A 447 -30.58 -3.97 22.01
C ALA A 447 -31.03 -3.63 20.57
N ALA A 448 -32.29 -3.90 20.23
CA ALA A 448 -32.85 -3.53 18.93
C ALA A 448 -32.91 -1.99 18.73
N ALA A 449 -33.19 -1.23 19.79
CA ALA A 449 -33.18 0.24 19.74
C ALA A 449 -31.77 0.80 19.52
N GLU A 450 -30.75 0.25 20.19
CA GLU A 450 -29.35 0.65 19.99
C GLU A 450 -28.87 0.43 18.55
N PHE A 451 -29.17 -0.75 17.97
CA PHE A 451 -28.82 -1.02 16.58
C PHE A 451 -29.53 -0.09 15.59
N ARG A 452 -30.81 0.27 15.85
CA ARG A 452 -31.55 1.25 15.04
C ARG A 452 -30.95 2.65 15.15
N GLN A 453 -30.55 3.08 16.34
CA GLN A 453 -29.90 4.38 16.53
C GLN A 453 -28.56 4.44 15.79
N HIS A 454 -27.77 3.36 15.86
CA HIS A 454 -26.52 3.26 15.12
C HIS A 454 -26.76 3.28 13.61
N GLN A 455 -27.77 2.56 13.13
CA GLN A 455 -28.18 2.58 11.71
C GLN A 455 -28.50 4.01 11.23
N GLN A 456 -29.31 4.76 11.99
CA GLN A 456 -29.67 6.14 11.67
C GLN A 456 -28.45 7.08 11.62
N GLY A 457 -27.49 6.90 12.54
CA GLY A 457 -26.23 7.64 12.52
C GLY A 457 -25.42 7.38 11.26
N CYS A 458 -25.31 6.12 10.83
CA CYS A 458 -24.62 5.74 9.59
C CYS A 458 -25.35 6.26 8.33
N GLU A 459 -26.67 6.20 8.31
CA GLU A 459 -27.49 6.74 7.22
C GLU A 459 -27.32 8.26 7.07
N ALA A 460 -27.42 9.01 8.17
CA ALA A 460 -27.22 10.45 8.18
C ALA A 460 -25.80 10.84 7.69
N ALA A 461 -24.77 10.09 8.09
CA ALA A 461 -23.40 10.32 7.63
C ALA A 461 -23.25 10.04 6.11
N CYS A 462 -23.89 8.99 5.59
CA CYS A 462 -23.89 8.68 4.17
C CYS A 462 -24.61 9.75 3.35
N GLU A 463 -25.77 10.23 3.82
CA GLU A 463 -26.53 11.30 3.17
C GLU A 463 -25.77 12.63 3.18
N ALA A 464 -25.15 13.00 4.31
CA ALA A 464 -24.31 14.18 4.41
C ALA A 464 -23.15 14.14 3.40
N THR A 465 -22.51 12.98 3.24
CA THR A 465 -21.44 12.77 2.26
C THR A 465 -21.95 12.93 0.82
N ARG A 466 -23.12 12.37 0.50
CA ARG A 466 -23.75 12.51 -0.82
C ARG A 466 -24.18 13.95 -1.11
N ALA A 467 -24.71 14.65 -0.11
CA ALA A 467 -25.06 16.07 -0.21
C ALA A 467 -23.82 16.94 -0.46
N ALA A 468 -22.73 16.71 0.28
CA ALA A 468 -21.46 17.40 0.08
C ALA A 468 -20.91 17.18 -1.34
N ARG A 469 -20.98 15.94 -1.86
CA ARG A 469 -20.54 15.62 -3.23
C ARG A 469 -21.40 16.34 -4.28
N ARG A 470 -22.73 16.41 -4.09
CA ARG A 470 -23.62 17.16 -4.99
C ARG A 470 -23.30 18.66 -4.98
N ALA A 471 -23.11 19.25 -3.79
CA ALA A 471 -22.75 20.65 -3.64
C ALA A 471 -21.37 20.99 -4.23
N GLU A 472 -20.41 20.04 -4.23
CA GLU A 472 -19.12 20.21 -4.89
C GLU A 472 -19.26 20.20 -6.42
N VAL A 473 -20.04 19.26 -6.98
CA VAL A 473 -20.28 19.21 -8.43
C VAL A 473 -20.99 20.47 -8.92
N GLU A 474 -21.98 20.98 -8.18
CA GLU A 474 -22.66 22.22 -8.52
C GLU A 474 -21.71 23.44 -8.47
N ARG A 475 -20.79 23.49 -7.49
CA ARG A 475 -19.76 24.55 -7.44
C ARG A 475 -18.80 24.48 -8.63
N GLN A 476 -18.40 23.28 -9.03
CA GLN A 476 -17.54 23.09 -10.21
C GLN A 476 -18.24 23.50 -11.51
N GLN A 477 -19.53 23.19 -11.65
CA GLN A 477 -20.31 23.60 -12.81
C GLN A 477 -20.44 25.13 -12.89
N ARG A 478 -20.76 25.81 -11.78
CA ARG A 478 -20.82 27.27 -11.74
C ARG A 478 -19.48 27.91 -12.09
N ALA A 479 -18.38 27.40 -11.54
CA ALA A 479 -17.04 27.89 -11.86
C ALA A 479 -16.68 27.72 -13.36
N GLN A 480 -17.07 26.58 -13.96
CA GLN A 480 -16.88 26.36 -15.40
C GLN A 480 -17.71 27.31 -16.25
N GLU A 481 -18.95 27.59 -15.84
CA GLU A 481 -19.84 28.49 -16.56
C GLU A 481 -19.37 29.95 -16.47
N GLU A 482 -18.91 30.40 -15.28
CA GLU A 482 -18.26 31.69 -15.10
C GLU A 482 -16.97 31.81 -15.93
N GLN A 483 -16.15 30.76 -16.00
CA GLN A 483 -14.95 30.74 -16.83
C GLN A 483 -15.29 30.87 -18.32
N LYS A 484 -16.35 30.18 -18.78
CA LYS A 484 -16.83 30.26 -20.16
C LYS A 484 -17.35 31.67 -20.48
N GLN A 485 -18.09 32.30 -19.57
CA GLN A 485 -18.55 33.68 -19.73
C GLN A 485 -17.40 34.67 -19.79
N ARG A 486 -16.37 34.53 -18.92
CA ARG A 486 -15.17 35.37 -18.96
C ARG A 486 -14.41 35.24 -20.28
N LEU A 487 -14.26 34.02 -20.79
CA LEU A 487 -13.63 33.79 -22.10
C LEU A 487 -14.44 34.38 -23.26
N ALA A 488 -15.77 34.31 -23.20
CA ALA A 488 -16.63 34.93 -24.21
C ALA A 488 -16.51 36.46 -24.19
N ALA A 489 -16.56 37.08 -23.01
CA ALA A 489 -16.39 38.52 -22.85
C ALA A 489 -15.02 39.01 -23.34
N ALA A 490 -13.95 38.27 -23.05
CA ALA A 490 -12.61 38.59 -23.53
C ALA A 490 -12.50 38.56 -25.07
N ARG A 491 -13.18 37.59 -25.73
CA ARG A 491 -13.23 37.53 -27.19
C ARG A 491 -14.01 38.71 -27.79
N GLU A 492 -15.13 39.09 -27.19
CA GLU A 492 -15.89 40.27 -27.65
C GLU A 492 -15.07 41.56 -27.50
N GLU A 493 -14.27 41.69 -26.44
CA GLU A 493 -13.39 42.82 -26.23
C GLU A 493 -12.26 42.87 -27.27
N GLU A 494 -11.66 41.71 -27.58
CA GLU A 494 -10.65 41.58 -28.63
C GLU A 494 -11.20 41.96 -30.01
N GLU A 495 -12.40 41.47 -30.37
CA GLU A 495 -13.07 41.84 -31.62
C GLU A 495 -13.38 43.33 -31.71
N ARG A 496 -13.78 43.98 -30.59
CA ARG A 496 -13.99 45.44 -30.55
C ARG A 496 -12.70 46.20 -30.76
N LEU A 497 -11.60 45.73 -30.17
CA LEU A 497 -10.29 46.36 -30.33
C LEU A 497 -9.81 46.24 -31.79
N GLU A 498 -9.97 45.06 -32.41
CA GLU A 498 -9.65 44.87 -33.82
C GLU A 498 -10.49 45.77 -34.75
N ALA A 499 -11.79 45.91 -34.47
CA ALA A 499 -12.67 46.79 -35.24
C ALA A 499 -12.24 48.27 -35.16
N LEU A 500 -11.82 48.73 -33.98
CA LEU A 500 -11.24 50.07 -33.80
C LEU A 500 -9.96 50.24 -34.61
N MET A 501 -9.03 49.28 -34.52
CA MET A 501 -7.78 49.30 -35.28
C MET A 501 -8.02 49.30 -36.80
N ARG A 502 -9.03 48.56 -37.30
CA ARG A 502 -9.41 48.59 -38.72
C ARG A 502 -9.95 49.96 -39.12
N ARG A 503 -10.76 50.60 -38.27
CA ARG A 503 -11.29 51.94 -38.52
C ARG A 503 -10.19 52.99 -38.57
N GLU A 504 -9.20 52.94 -37.68
CA GLU A 504 -8.04 53.85 -37.72
C GLU A 504 -7.24 53.69 -39.01
N ARG A 505 -6.94 52.45 -39.42
CA ARG A 505 -6.22 52.19 -40.68
C ARG A 505 -6.97 52.73 -41.91
N ALA A 506 -8.30 52.61 -41.93
CA ALA A 506 -9.11 53.16 -43.02
C ALA A 506 -9.07 54.70 -43.04
N LEU A 507 -9.09 55.36 -41.88
CA LEU A 507 -8.95 56.81 -41.79
C LEU A 507 -7.56 57.29 -42.20
N GLU A 508 -6.51 56.55 -41.86
CA GLU A 508 -5.14 56.84 -42.34
C GLU A 508 -5.01 56.67 -43.87
N GLN A 509 -5.64 55.65 -44.45
CA GLN A 509 -5.67 55.48 -45.90
C GLN A 509 -6.39 56.64 -46.58
N GLN A 510 -7.55 57.05 -46.08
CA GLN A 510 -8.26 58.23 -46.60
C GLN A 510 -7.42 59.51 -46.48
N ARG A 511 -6.68 59.70 -45.38
CA ARG A 511 -5.76 60.83 -45.24
C ARG A 511 -4.65 60.80 -46.29
N ARG A 512 -4.04 59.65 -46.54
CA ARG A 512 -3.02 59.48 -47.58
C ARG A 512 -3.59 59.73 -48.97
N GLU A 513 -4.79 59.25 -49.27
CA GLU A 513 -5.47 59.50 -50.55
C GLU A 513 -5.76 60.99 -50.76
N VAL A 514 -6.18 61.70 -49.71
CA VAL A 514 -6.39 63.16 -49.74
C VAL A 514 -5.06 63.90 -49.93
N GLU A 515 -3.99 63.49 -49.23
CA GLU A 515 -2.65 64.05 -49.39
C GLU A 515 -2.10 63.80 -50.80
N GLU A 516 -2.30 62.61 -51.37
CA GLU A 516 -1.91 62.28 -52.75
C GLU A 516 -2.71 63.05 -53.79
N THR A 517 -4.02 63.21 -53.62
CA THR A 517 -4.85 64.02 -54.52
C THR A 517 -4.45 65.50 -54.46
N GLN A 518 -4.21 66.05 -53.27
CA GLN A 518 -3.71 67.42 -53.12
C GLN A 518 -2.31 67.61 -53.71
N ALA A 519 -1.41 66.63 -53.54
CA ALA A 519 -0.09 66.65 -54.15
C ALA A 519 -0.19 66.57 -55.69
N ASN A 520 -1.07 65.73 -56.22
CA ASN A 520 -1.31 65.60 -57.66
C ASN A 520 -1.93 66.87 -58.25
N GLU A 521 -2.89 67.50 -57.56
CA GLU A 521 -3.46 68.80 -57.96
C GLU A 521 -2.42 69.93 -57.92
N ALA A 522 -1.58 69.98 -56.89
CA ALA A 522 -0.49 70.95 -56.80
C ALA A 522 0.53 70.75 -57.93
N THR A 523 0.82 69.49 -58.30
CA THR A 523 1.72 69.15 -59.39
C THR A 523 1.11 69.48 -60.76
N ALA A 524 -0.18 69.20 -60.96
CA ALA A 524 -0.95 69.58 -62.15
C ALA A 524 -1.04 71.10 -62.32
N THR A 525 -1.26 71.85 -61.23
CA THR A 525 -1.24 73.32 -61.23
C THR A 525 0.13 73.85 -61.62
N ARG A 526 1.22 73.23 -61.13
CA ARG A 526 2.60 73.58 -61.49
C ARG A 526 2.92 73.32 -62.96
N LEU A 527 2.46 72.18 -63.50
CA LEU A 527 2.59 71.81 -64.91
C LEU A 527 1.78 72.75 -65.82
N SER A 528 0.57 73.12 -65.42
CA SER A 528 -0.28 74.08 -66.14
C SER A 528 0.35 75.48 -66.17
N ALA A 529 0.98 75.92 -65.07
CA ALA A 529 1.74 77.17 -65.01
C ALA A 529 3.02 77.15 -65.85
N MET A 530 3.68 75.99 -66.00
CA MET A 530 4.86 75.83 -66.88
C MET A 530 4.50 75.75 -68.37
N LEU A 531 3.29 75.31 -68.73
CA LEU A 531 2.83 75.16 -70.12
C LEU A 531 2.09 76.39 -70.68
N GLY A 532 1.96 77.49 -69.90
CA GLY A 532 1.53 78.79 -70.42
C GLY A 532 0.07 78.88 -70.90
N MET A 533 -0.84 78.05 -70.38
CA MET A 533 -2.28 78.18 -70.69
C MET A 533 -2.99 79.12 -69.72
N GLY A 534 -2.69 80.42 -69.83
CA GLY A 534 -3.48 81.48 -69.22
C GLY A 534 -4.67 81.87 -70.10
N SER A 535 -5.88 81.75 -69.53
CA SER A 535 -7.10 82.48 -69.91
C SER A 535 -7.63 82.34 -71.36
N LEU A 536 -8.56 81.40 -71.57
CA LEU A 536 -9.59 81.48 -72.61
C LEU A 536 -10.98 81.23 -71.99
N ALA A 537 -11.48 82.20 -71.24
CA ALA A 537 -12.89 82.28 -70.86
C ALA A 537 -13.36 83.73 -70.86
N GLY A 538 -13.52 84.26 -72.07
CA GLY A 538 -14.20 85.50 -72.34
C GLY A 538 -14.62 85.50 -73.80
N VAL A 539 -15.94 85.41 -74.06
CA VAL A 539 -16.72 86.06 -75.13
C VAL A 539 -18.08 85.36 -75.20
N GLY A 540 -19.16 86.14 -75.05
CA GLY A 540 -20.53 85.65 -75.25
C GLY A 540 -21.64 86.56 -74.73
N LYS A 541 -21.58 87.88 -74.99
CA LYS A 541 -22.76 88.77 -75.06
C LYS A 541 -23.19 88.86 -76.52
N ALA A 542 -24.37 88.36 -76.83
CA ALA A 542 -25.36 88.85 -77.81
C ALA A 542 -26.46 87.80 -77.94
#